data_AF-A0A3L7U3F3-F1
#
_entry.id   AF-A0A3L7U3F3-F1
#
_cell.length_a   1.000
_cell.length_b   1.000
_cell.length_c   1.000
_cell.angle_alpha   90.00
_cell.angle_beta   90.00
_cell.angle_gamma   90.00
#
_symmetry.space_group_name_H-M   'P 1'
#
loop_
_entity.id
_entity.type
_entity.pdbx_description
1 polymer ?
#
loop_
_entity_poly.entity_id
_entity_poly.type
_entity_poly.pdbx_seq_one_letter_code
_entity_poly.pdbx_strand_id
1 'polypeptide(L)'
;MSTWRENLKRAFALDDGAVCVPDEHEREVLEKLAREIAKRELTGPALAFLEMSRPLNALSDAAIHFFTPIASVLASPVALRRFAEFLEKRGSIDVLCGMLEDAQSALERESRPPTL
;
A
#
# COMPACT_ATOMS: atom_id res chain seq x y z
N MET A 1 14.00 9.50 32.86
CA MET A 1 13.51 8.24 32.24
C MET A 1 12.24 8.52 31.42
N SER A 2 12.37 9.12 30.24
CA SER A 2 11.24 9.27 29.31
C SER A 2 11.71 9.69 27.91
N THR A 3 12.27 8.76 27.13
CA THR A 3 12.71 9.02 25.74
C THR A 3 11.83 8.35 24.69
N TRP A 4 10.87 7.50 25.06
CA TRP A 4 10.03 6.86 24.05
C TRP A 4 8.97 7.81 23.49
N ARG A 5 8.28 8.58 24.34
CA ARG A 5 7.16 9.43 23.90
C ARG A 5 7.61 10.60 23.01
N GLU A 6 8.81 11.12 23.25
CA GLU A 6 9.42 12.18 22.44
C GLU A 6 10.00 11.64 21.13
N ASN A 7 10.58 10.42 21.14
CA ASN A 7 11.03 9.77 19.90
C ASN A 7 9.86 9.38 18.99
N LEU A 8 8.72 8.97 19.54
CA LEU A 8 7.50 8.80 18.77
C LEU A 8 7.04 10.14 18.20
N LYS A 9 6.92 11.20 19.02
CA LYS A 9 6.52 12.51 18.47
C LYS A 9 7.43 13.05 17.37
N ARG A 10 8.72 12.68 17.34
CA ARG A 10 9.68 13.02 16.27
C ARG A 10 9.59 12.11 15.04
N ALA A 11 9.38 10.80 15.21
CA ALA A 11 9.12 9.88 14.09
C ALA A 11 7.82 10.23 13.34
N PHE A 12 6.89 10.90 14.02
CA PHE A 12 5.66 11.46 13.46
C PHE A 12 5.76 12.96 13.12
N ALA A 13 6.91 13.61 13.33
CA ALA A 13 7.18 14.99 12.94
C ALA A 13 7.90 15.06 11.59
N LEU A 14 7.47 14.24 10.64
CA LEU A 14 7.83 14.37 9.23
C LEU A 14 6.78 15.27 8.59
N ASP A 15 7.04 16.57 8.53
CA ASP A 15 6.18 17.49 7.81
C ASP A 15 6.93 18.62 7.11
N ASP A 16 6.70 18.66 5.79
CA ASP A 16 6.88 19.80 4.89
C ASP A 16 5.64 19.95 3.98
N GLY A 17 4.60 19.11 4.11
CA GLY A 17 3.39 19.18 3.26
C GLY A 17 3.54 18.75 1.79
N ALA A 18 4.60 18.04 1.41
CA ALA A 18 4.80 17.60 0.03
C ALA A 18 3.84 16.46 -0.40
N VAL A 19 3.28 16.56 -1.60
CA VAL A 19 2.44 15.51 -2.23
C VAL A 19 3.30 14.28 -2.52
N CYS A 20 2.90 13.10 -2.03
CA CYS A 20 3.56 11.84 -2.35
C CYS A 20 3.28 11.44 -3.80
N VAL A 21 4.34 11.39 -4.61
CA VAL A 21 4.30 10.91 -5.99
C VAL A 21 5.28 9.74 -6.11
N PRO A 22 4.83 8.53 -6.50
CA PRO A 22 5.73 7.41 -6.75
C PRO A 22 6.64 7.72 -7.94
N ASP A 23 7.92 7.36 -7.83
CA ASP A 23 8.79 7.29 -9.00
C ASP A 23 8.42 6.11 -9.93
N GLU A 24 9.08 6.00 -11.08
CA GLU A 24 8.73 4.99 -12.09
C GLU A 24 8.87 3.54 -11.58
N HIS A 25 9.91 3.27 -10.79
CA HIS A 25 10.16 1.92 -10.26
C HIS A 25 9.21 1.59 -9.11
N GLU A 26 8.93 2.58 -8.25
CA GLU A 26 7.92 2.45 -7.21
C GLU A 26 6.55 2.18 -7.83
N ARG A 27 6.20 2.93 -8.89
CA ARG A 27 4.94 2.76 -9.62
C ARG A 27 4.79 1.36 -10.19
N GLU A 28 5.82 0.84 -10.86
CA GLU A 28 5.78 -0.52 -11.43
C GLU A 28 5.48 -1.59 -10.36
N VAL A 29 6.12 -1.49 -9.20
CA VAL A 29 5.91 -2.41 -8.08
C VAL A 29 4.49 -2.28 -7.52
N LEU A 30 4.02 -1.06 -7.32
CA LEU A 30 2.70 -0.77 -6.76
C LEU A 30 1.58 -1.21 -7.72
N GLU A 31 1.72 -1.00 -9.02
CA GLU A 31 0.76 -1.44 -10.04
C GLU A 31 0.66 -2.97 -10.09
N LYS A 32 1.80 -3.65 -10.04
CA LYS A 32 1.83 -5.13 -10.00
C LYS A 32 1.16 -5.67 -8.74
N LEU A 33 1.43 -5.06 -7.59
CA LEU A 33 0.80 -5.43 -6.32
C LEU A 33 -0.72 -5.21 -6.37
N ALA A 34 -1.16 -4.03 -6.82
CA ALA A 34 -2.57 -3.67 -6.89
C ALA A 34 -3.36 -4.60 -7.82
N ARG A 35 -2.79 -4.92 -9.00
CA ARG A 35 -3.39 -5.89 -9.93
C ARG A 35 -3.53 -7.27 -9.32
N GLU A 36 -2.53 -7.76 -8.58
CA GLU A 36 -2.58 -9.09 -7.99
C GLU A 36 -3.55 -9.17 -6.78
N ILE A 37 -3.72 -8.08 -6.03
CA ILE A 37 -4.76 -7.94 -5.00
C ILE A 37 -6.15 -7.98 -5.64
N ALA A 38 -6.39 -7.18 -6.68
CA ALA A 38 -7.68 -7.07 -7.33
C ALA A 38 -8.10 -8.38 -8.02
N LYS A 39 -7.18 -9.09 -8.68
CA LYS A 39 -7.43 -10.41 -9.27
C LYS A 39 -7.90 -11.48 -8.27
N ARG A 40 -7.57 -11.32 -6.98
CA ARG A 40 -7.94 -12.25 -5.90
C ARG A 40 -9.18 -11.79 -5.14
N GLU A 41 -9.85 -10.74 -5.60
CA GLU A 41 -10.99 -10.10 -4.93
C GLU A 41 -10.66 -9.61 -3.49
N LEU A 42 -9.39 -9.25 -3.26
CA LEU A 42 -8.88 -8.81 -1.95
C LEU A 42 -8.86 -7.29 -1.78
N THR A 43 -9.41 -6.53 -2.73
CA THR A 43 -9.40 -5.06 -2.73
C THR A 43 -10.02 -4.46 -1.47
N GLY A 44 -11.24 -4.88 -1.10
CA GLY A 44 -11.94 -4.37 0.09
C GLY A 44 -11.16 -4.61 1.39
N PRO A 45 -10.71 -5.85 1.67
CA PRO A 45 -9.82 -6.14 2.78
C PRO A 45 -8.50 -5.34 2.77
N ALA A 46 -7.88 -5.12 1.61
CA ALA A 46 -6.64 -4.34 1.49
C ALA A 46 -6.87 -2.87 1.86
N LEU A 47 -7.93 -2.26 1.35
CA LEU A 47 -8.29 -0.87 1.67
C LEU A 47 -8.56 -0.72 3.17
N ALA A 48 -9.35 -1.61 3.76
CA ALA A 48 -9.63 -1.59 5.19
C ALA A 48 -8.34 -1.72 6.03
N PHE A 49 -7.44 -2.62 5.64
CA PHE A 49 -6.14 -2.78 6.31
C PHE A 49 -5.27 -1.53 6.22
N LEU A 50 -5.18 -0.93 5.03
CA LEU A 50 -4.38 0.28 4.77
C LEU A 50 -4.93 1.51 5.52
N GLU A 51 -6.25 1.71 5.53
CA GLU A 51 -6.92 2.76 6.31
C GLU A 51 -6.64 2.64 7.80
N MET A 52 -6.72 1.41 8.33
CA MET A 52 -6.47 1.12 9.75
C MET A 52 -4.98 1.24 10.12
N SER A 53 -4.08 1.27 9.13
CA SER A 53 -2.64 1.42 9.32
C SER A 53 -2.14 2.85 9.29
N ARG A 54 -2.99 3.84 8.96
CA ARG A 54 -2.66 5.27 9.02
C ARG A 54 -2.05 5.69 10.38
N PRO A 55 -2.49 5.16 11.55
CA PRO A 55 -1.70 5.22 12.77
C PRO A 55 -0.62 4.14 12.69
N LEU A 56 0.64 4.54 12.45
CA LEU A 56 1.85 3.69 12.28
C LEU A 56 2.08 2.57 13.33
N ASN A 57 1.27 2.47 14.39
CA ASN A 57 1.42 1.49 15.47
C ASN A 57 0.67 0.15 15.27
N ALA A 58 -0.10 -0.06 14.19
CA ALA A 58 -0.94 -1.25 14.06
C ALA A 58 -0.37 -2.39 13.18
N LEU A 59 0.74 -2.17 12.48
CA LEU A 59 1.10 -2.99 11.31
C LEU A 59 1.93 -4.26 11.54
N SER A 60 2.37 -4.57 12.75
CA SER A 60 3.42 -5.59 12.88
C SER A 60 2.94 -7.04 12.78
N ASP A 61 1.72 -7.36 13.24
CA ASP A 61 1.30 -8.77 13.44
C ASP A 61 0.26 -9.24 12.40
N ALA A 62 -0.65 -8.36 11.96
CA ALA A 62 -1.70 -8.70 10.99
C ALA A 62 -1.25 -8.61 9.51
N ALA A 63 -0.18 -7.87 9.21
CA ALA A 63 0.29 -7.63 7.84
C ALA A 63 0.75 -8.90 7.13
N ILE A 64 1.51 -9.74 7.84
CA ILE A 64 2.14 -10.93 7.27
C ILE A 64 1.06 -11.90 6.75
N HIS A 65 0.01 -12.12 7.53
CA HIS A 65 -1.09 -13.00 7.13
C HIS A 65 -1.94 -12.44 5.99
N PHE A 66 -2.12 -11.10 5.94
CA PHE A 66 -2.84 -10.44 4.85
C PHE A 66 -2.09 -10.51 3.52
N PHE A 67 -0.78 -10.28 3.52
CA PHE A 67 0.02 -10.20 2.29
C PHE A 67 0.57 -11.56 1.81
N THR A 68 0.45 -12.63 2.60
CA THR A 68 0.87 -13.99 2.22
C THR A 68 0.43 -14.42 0.80
N PRO A 69 -0.84 -14.27 0.36
CA PRO A 69 -1.28 -14.70 -0.97
C PRO A 69 -0.71 -13.87 -2.14
N ILE A 70 -0.04 -12.75 -1.85
CA ILE A 70 0.50 -11.80 -2.82
C ILE A 70 2.02 -11.62 -2.62
N ALA A 71 2.61 -12.32 -1.64
CA ALA A 71 4.01 -12.20 -1.24
C ALA A 71 4.98 -12.50 -2.39
N SER A 72 4.57 -13.32 -3.38
CA SER A 72 5.35 -13.61 -4.59
C SER A 72 5.63 -12.36 -5.44
N VAL A 73 4.78 -11.33 -5.36
CA VAL A 73 4.95 -10.06 -6.09
C VAL A 73 6.08 -9.23 -5.51
N LEU A 74 6.22 -9.25 -4.18
CA LEU A 74 7.26 -8.56 -3.42
C LEU A 74 8.45 -9.48 -3.06
N ALA A 75 8.54 -10.67 -3.66
CA ALA A 75 9.53 -11.69 -3.31
C ALA A 75 10.98 -11.27 -3.56
N SER A 76 11.20 -10.22 -4.38
CA SER A 76 12.52 -9.61 -4.50
C SER A 76 12.82 -8.76 -3.25
N PRO A 77 13.94 -9.01 -2.54
CA PRO A 77 14.37 -8.18 -1.40
C PRO A 77 14.49 -6.70 -1.76
N VAL A 78 14.76 -6.38 -3.03
CA VAL A 78 14.81 -5.00 -3.53
C VAL A 78 13.41 -4.41 -3.61
N ALA A 79 12.43 -5.15 -4.15
CA ALA A 79 11.05 -4.69 -4.25
C ALA A 79 10.42 -4.50 -2.86
N LEU A 80 10.71 -5.41 -1.92
CA LEU A 80 10.24 -5.29 -0.55
C LEU A 80 10.81 -4.06 0.16
N ARG A 81 12.12 -3.80 0.00
CA ARG A 81 12.76 -2.61 0.57
C ARG A 81 12.17 -1.32 -0.01
N ARG A 82 11.98 -1.27 -1.34
CA ARG A 82 11.36 -0.12 -2.02
C ARG A 82 9.93 0.12 -1.59
N PHE A 83 9.15 -0.95 -1.41
CA PHE A 83 7.79 -0.85 -0.91
C PHE A 83 7.75 -0.31 0.53
N ALA A 84 8.66 -0.77 1.40
CA ALA A 84 8.80 -0.22 2.75
C ALA A 84 9.20 1.26 2.73
N GLU A 85 10.21 1.64 1.93
CA GLU A 85 10.64 3.04 1.72
C GLU A 85 9.47 3.91 1.20
N PHE A 86 8.61 3.37 0.33
CA PHE A 86 7.42 4.07 -0.18
C PHE A 86 6.36 4.28 0.91
N LEU A 87 6.08 3.27 1.73
CA LEU A 87 5.10 3.37 2.81
C LEU A 87 5.48 4.40 3.89
N GLU A 88 6.76 4.72 4.04
CA GLU A 88 7.22 5.80 4.92
C GLU A 88 6.83 7.20 4.41
N LYS A 89 6.45 7.35 3.12
CA LYS A 89 6.02 8.64 2.55
C LYS A 89 4.60 9.01 3.01
N ARG A 90 4.39 10.28 3.36
CA ARG A 90 3.05 10.80 3.75
C ARG A 90 2.10 10.76 2.55
N GLY A 91 0.93 10.15 2.69
CA GLY A 91 -0.05 9.99 1.60
C GLY A 91 0.22 8.79 0.69
N SER A 92 1.26 7.99 0.97
CA SER A 92 1.50 6.70 0.30
C SER A 92 0.30 5.77 0.38
N ILE A 93 -0.40 5.79 1.52
CA ILE A 93 -1.64 5.05 1.76
C ILE A 93 -2.75 5.52 0.80
N ASP A 94 -2.96 6.82 0.65
CA ASP A 94 -3.98 7.37 -0.25
C ASP A 94 -3.67 7.00 -1.71
N VAL A 95 -2.40 7.06 -2.10
CA VAL A 95 -1.93 6.63 -3.43
C VAL A 95 -2.20 5.14 -3.64
N LEU A 96 -1.83 4.29 -2.67
CA LEU A 96 -2.03 2.85 -2.79
C LEU A 96 -3.51 2.47 -2.83
N CYS A 97 -4.36 3.15 -2.04
CA CYS A 97 -5.81 2.98 -2.11
C CYS A 97 -6.35 3.32 -3.51
N GLY A 98 -5.94 4.47 -4.08
CA GLY A 98 -6.35 4.84 -5.44
C GLY A 98 -5.90 3.83 -6.50
N MET A 99 -4.65 3.36 -6.43
CA MET A 99 -4.14 2.35 -7.36
C MET A 99 -4.89 1.01 -7.27
N LEU A 100 -5.34 0.63 -6.06
CA LEU A 100 -6.16 -0.56 -5.84
C LEU A 100 -7.56 -0.42 -6.45
N GLU A 101 -8.21 0.72 -6.25
CA GLU A 101 -9.53 1.03 -6.82
C GLU A 101 -9.50 1.08 -8.36
N ASP A 102 -8.45 1.68 -8.93
CA ASP A 102 -8.23 1.73 -10.38
C ASP A 102 -8.03 0.33 -10.97
N ALA A 103 -7.21 -0.50 -10.32
CA ALA A 103 -6.97 -1.88 -10.74
C ALA A 103 -8.25 -2.73 -10.71
N GLN A 104 -9.05 -2.61 -9.65
CA GLN A 104 -10.35 -3.26 -9.53
C GLN A 104 -11.30 -2.82 -10.67
N SER A 105 -11.42 -1.51 -10.87
CA SER A 105 -12.28 -0.94 -11.90
C SER A 105 -11.86 -1.36 -13.31
N ALA A 106 -10.56 -1.50 -13.57
CA ALA A 106 -10.04 -1.97 -14.86
C ALA A 106 -10.45 -3.42 -15.14
N LEU A 107 -10.32 -4.31 -14.15
CA LEU A 107 -10.70 -5.72 -14.27
C LEU A 107 -12.22 -5.90 -14.46
N GLU A 108 -13.03 -5.10 -13.78
CA GLU A 108 -14.49 -5.10 -13.95
C GLU A 108 -14.92 -4.67 -15.36
N ARG A 109 -14.21 -3.70 -15.96
CA ARG A 109 -14.45 -3.29 -17.35
C ARG A 109 -14.05 -4.39 -18.35
N GLU A 110 -12.92 -5.06 -18.10
CA GLU A 110 -12.45 -6.18 -18.93
C GLU A 110 -13.37 -7.41 -18.83
N SER A 111 -13.98 -7.62 -17.66
CA SER A 111 -14.91 -8.74 -17.40
C SER A 111 -16.35 -8.46 -17.87
N ARG A 112 -16.68 -7.21 -18.21
CA ARG A 112 -18.02 -6.82 -18.68
C ARG A 112 -18.19 -7.24 -20.14
N PRO A 113 -19.21 -8.05 -20.49
CA PRO A 113 -19.45 -8.40 -21.88
C PRO A 113 -19.80 -7.14 -22.70
N PRO A 114 -19.40 -7.06 -23.98
CA PRO A 114 -19.77 -5.93 -24.82
C PRO A 114 -21.31 -5.86 -24.90
N THR A 115 -21.86 -4.72 -24.49
CA THR A 115 -23.29 -4.43 -24.62
C THR A 115 -23.65 -4.44 -26.10
N LEU A 116 -24.45 -5.43 -26.53
CA LEU A 116 -25.08 -5.48 -27.85
C LEU A 116 -26.27 -4.52 -27.92
#